data_AF-A0A7T6VKJ6-F1
#
_entry.id   AF-A0A7T6VKJ6-F1
#
_cell.length_a   1.000
_cell.length_b   1.000
_cell.length_c   1.000
_cell.angle_alpha   90.00
_cell.angle_beta   90.00
_cell.angle_gamma   90.00
#
_symmetry.space_group_name_H-M   'P 1'
#
loop_
_entity.id
_entity.type
_entity.pdbx_description
1 polymer ?
#
loop_
_entity_poly.entity_id
_entity_poly.type
_entity_poly.pdbx_seq_one_letter_code
_entity_poly.pdbx_strand_id
1 'polypeptide(L)'
;MRSRSLQRATLPATVACLALAVCTVSARADEATGLAPPQPATPVLSTTAAGVQVYTCDYDAGHKLTWVFQHPEAMLFDSSGTLVVRHGTGPSWEATDGSRITGKKLAQAPGARPDSIPQLLLAATPAATDPKTATGALAGVRFVQRLDTAGGMPPESACSTEHAVGRFPYFARYVFLK
;
A
#
# COMPACT_ATOMS: atom_id res chain seq x y z
N MET A 1 -6.44 1.79 -94.91
CA MET A 1 -6.93 3.04 -94.29
C MET A 1 -7.93 2.71 -93.19
N ARG A 2 -7.55 2.92 -91.92
CA ARG A 2 -8.39 3.42 -90.81
C ARG A 2 -7.60 3.20 -89.51
N SER A 3 -6.94 4.28 -89.10
CA SER A 3 -6.41 4.50 -87.75
C SER A 3 -7.54 4.32 -86.73
N ARG A 4 -7.27 3.62 -85.63
CA ARG A 4 -8.08 3.71 -84.41
C ARG A 4 -7.17 3.91 -83.21
N SER A 5 -7.40 5.04 -82.56
CA SER A 5 -6.66 5.67 -81.49
C SER A 5 -6.55 4.82 -80.23
N LEU A 6 -5.41 4.97 -79.57
CA LEU A 6 -5.16 4.53 -78.20
C LEU A 6 -5.93 5.45 -77.24
N GLN A 7 -6.87 4.89 -76.47
CA GLN A 7 -7.38 5.53 -75.27
C GLN A 7 -6.75 4.83 -74.06
N ARG A 8 -5.76 5.50 -73.45
CA ARG A 8 -5.20 5.13 -72.15
C ARG A 8 -6.22 5.49 -71.07
N ALA A 9 -6.80 4.47 -70.43
CA ALA A 9 -7.58 4.66 -69.21
C ALA A 9 -6.62 4.96 -68.05
N THR A 10 -6.70 6.17 -67.49
CA THR A 10 -6.02 6.56 -66.26
C THR A 10 -6.82 6.08 -65.06
N LEU A 11 -6.27 5.11 -64.31
CA LEU A 11 -6.78 4.67 -63.01
C LEU A 11 -6.36 5.68 -61.93
N PRO A 12 -7.25 6.08 -60.99
CA PRO A 12 -6.88 6.94 -59.88
C PRO A 12 -6.06 6.15 -58.83
N ALA A 13 -4.91 6.70 -58.45
CA ALA A 13 -4.06 6.15 -57.40
C ALA A 13 -4.70 6.40 -56.03
N THR A 14 -5.21 5.35 -55.38
CA THR A 14 -5.63 5.38 -53.98
C THR A 14 -4.39 5.38 -53.08
N VAL A 15 -4.09 6.51 -52.45
CA VAL A 15 -3.06 6.64 -51.41
C VAL A 15 -3.60 5.99 -50.14
N ALA A 16 -3.06 4.81 -49.80
CA ALA A 16 -3.33 4.16 -48.53
C ALA A 16 -2.53 4.87 -47.41
N CYS A 17 -3.21 5.69 -46.61
CA CYS A 17 -2.63 6.25 -45.39
C CYS A 17 -2.36 5.12 -44.38
N LEU A 18 -1.07 4.82 -44.18
CA LEU A 18 -0.60 3.91 -43.14
C LEU A 18 -0.80 4.58 -41.77
N ALA A 19 -1.88 4.25 -41.08
CA ALA A 19 -2.13 4.72 -39.72
C ALA A 19 -1.15 4.03 -38.76
N LEU A 20 -0.12 4.75 -38.30
CA LEU A 20 0.73 4.32 -37.19
C LEU A 20 -0.13 4.29 -35.92
N ALA A 21 -0.44 3.07 -35.45
CA ALA A 21 -1.03 2.85 -34.15
C ALA A 21 0.01 3.22 -33.07
N VAL A 22 -0.13 4.42 -32.50
CA VAL A 22 0.64 4.86 -31.34
C VAL A 22 0.11 4.09 -30.13
N CYS A 23 0.87 3.11 -29.64
CA CYS A 23 0.62 2.50 -28.35
C CYS A 23 0.89 3.54 -27.26
N THR A 24 -0.15 4.22 -26.80
CA THR A 24 -0.10 5.03 -25.59
C THR A 24 0.05 4.08 -24.40
N VAL A 25 1.27 3.91 -23.90
CA VAL A 25 1.49 3.37 -22.56
C VAL A 25 0.82 4.34 -21.59
N SER A 26 -0.33 3.97 -21.06
CA SER A 26 -0.91 4.67 -19.91
C SER A 26 0.07 4.52 -18.73
N ALA A 27 0.90 5.53 -18.52
CA ALA A 27 1.61 5.70 -17.27
C ALA A 27 0.55 5.86 -16.17
N ARG A 28 0.33 4.82 -15.38
CA ARG A 28 -0.40 4.93 -14.10
C ARG A 28 0.52 5.65 -13.12
N ALA A 29 0.61 6.96 -13.26
CA ALA A 29 1.37 7.84 -12.39
C ALA A 29 0.43 8.85 -11.74
N ASP A 30 -0.59 8.37 -11.00
CA ASP A 30 -1.41 9.27 -10.17
C ASP A 30 -2.21 8.58 -9.04
N GLU A 31 -1.58 7.68 -8.27
CA GLU A 31 -2.11 7.27 -6.95
C GLU A 31 -1.09 7.42 -5.80
N ALA A 32 0.16 7.80 -6.11
CA ALA A 32 1.20 8.03 -5.10
C ALA A 32 1.09 9.42 -4.45
N THR A 33 0.33 10.35 -5.04
CA THR A 33 0.23 11.75 -4.60
C THR A 33 -0.38 11.86 -3.20
N GLY A 34 -1.24 10.91 -2.80
CA GLY A 34 -1.91 10.92 -1.49
C GLY A 34 -1.08 10.42 -0.31
N LEU A 35 0.01 9.70 -0.53
CA LEU A 35 0.82 9.09 0.55
C LEU A 35 2.11 9.85 0.86
N ALA A 36 2.39 10.95 0.16
CA ALA A 36 3.52 11.81 0.45
C ALA A 36 3.31 12.57 1.77
N PRO A 37 4.25 12.50 2.74
CA PRO A 37 4.13 13.24 3.98
C PRO A 37 4.29 14.75 3.74
N PRO A 38 3.63 15.60 4.55
CA PRO A 38 3.89 17.03 4.56
C PRO A 38 5.38 17.34 4.75
N GLN A 39 5.91 18.22 3.90
CA GLN A 39 7.33 18.60 3.92
C GLN A 39 7.62 19.69 4.97
N PRO A 40 8.85 19.76 5.51
CA PRO A 40 9.97 18.84 5.26
C PRO A 40 9.69 17.46 5.87
N ALA A 41 10.13 16.37 5.23
CA ALA A 41 10.05 15.02 5.81
C ALA A 41 11.20 14.16 5.30
N THR A 42 12.11 13.77 6.19
CA THR A 42 13.31 12.98 5.83
C THR A 42 13.20 11.56 6.39
N PRO A 43 13.39 10.51 5.58
CA PRO A 43 13.46 9.14 6.07
C PRO A 43 14.61 8.95 7.06
N VAL A 44 14.33 8.33 8.20
CA VAL A 44 15.34 7.99 9.23
C VAL A 44 15.47 6.49 9.47
N LEU A 45 14.46 5.72 9.06
CA LEU A 45 14.47 4.26 9.14
C LEU A 45 13.56 3.70 8.03
N SER A 46 14.04 2.69 7.32
CA SER A 46 13.27 1.92 6.34
C SER A 46 13.38 0.45 6.67
N THR A 47 12.26 -0.26 6.68
CA THR A 47 12.18 -1.66 7.12
C THR A 47 11.27 -2.47 6.22
N THR A 48 11.54 -3.77 6.12
CA THR A 48 10.58 -4.77 5.62
C THR A 48 9.82 -5.37 6.78
N ALA A 49 8.52 -5.57 6.63
CA ALA A 49 7.65 -6.15 7.66
C ALA A 49 7.09 -7.49 7.22
N ALA A 50 7.00 -8.41 8.17
CA ALA A 50 6.20 -9.63 8.08
C ALA A 50 5.31 -9.73 9.32
N GLY A 51 4.05 -10.07 9.12
CA GLY A 51 3.08 -10.10 10.21
C GLY A 51 1.74 -10.69 9.81
N VAL A 52 0.75 -10.46 10.66
CA VAL A 52 -0.64 -10.81 10.42
C VAL A 52 -1.56 -9.64 10.72
N GLN A 53 -2.69 -9.61 10.04
CA GLN A 53 -3.86 -8.85 10.47
C GLN A 53 -4.80 -9.81 11.19
N VAL A 54 -5.24 -9.43 12.38
CA VAL A 54 -6.15 -10.22 13.20
C VAL A 54 -7.56 -9.71 13.03
N TYR A 55 -8.49 -10.64 12.78
CA TYR A 55 -9.92 -10.38 12.62
C TYR A 55 -10.72 -11.31 13.52
N THR A 56 -11.92 -10.88 13.92
CA THR A 56 -12.94 -11.72 14.54
C THR A 56 -14.13 -11.85 13.61
N CYS A 57 -14.80 -13.00 13.65
CA CYS A 57 -16.04 -13.21 12.93
C CYS A 57 -17.22 -12.72 13.77
N ASP A 58 -17.81 -11.58 13.43
CA ASP A 58 -18.91 -10.98 14.18
C ASP A 58 -20.07 -10.61 13.25
N TYR A 59 -21.26 -10.39 13.82
CA TYR A 59 -22.42 -9.95 13.05
C TYR A 59 -22.26 -8.49 12.59
N ASP A 60 -22.52 -8.26 11.31
CA ASP A 60 -22.74 -6.92 10.77
C ASP A 60 -24.15 -6.39 11.08
N ALA A 61 -24.44 -5.15 10.65
CA ALA A 61 -25.74 -4.52 10.84
C ALA A 61 -26.91 -5.26 10.14
N GLY A 62 -26.61 -6.17 9.20
CA GLY A 62 -27.57 -7.00 8.50
C GLY A 62 -27.70 -8.42 9.08
N HIS A 63 -27.16 -8.67 10.27
CA HIS A 63 -27.11 -9.99 10.92
C HIS A 63 -26.41 -11.06 10.07
N LYS A 64 -25.40 -10.67 9.28
CA LYS A 64 -24.51 -11.59 8.58
C LYS A 64 -23.18 -11.65 9.30
N LEU A 65 -22.63 -12.86 9.42
CA LEU A 65 -21.28 -13.05 9.93
C LEU A 65 -20.26 -12.48 8.93
N THR A 66 -19.38 -11.61 9.41
CA THR A 66 -18.32 -10.99 8.62
C THR A 66 -17.02 -10.89 9.42
N TRP A 67 -15.90 -10.79 8.72
CA TRP A 67 -14.61 -10.54 9.34
C TRP A 67 -14.48 -9.07 9.75
N VAL A 68 -14.36 -8.81 11.04
CA VAL A 68 -14.15 -7.50 11.64
C VAL A 68 -12.70 -7.35 12.08
N PHE A 69 -12.04 -6.29 11.61
CA PHE A 69 -10.64 -6.02 11.92
C PHE A 69 -10.44 -5.70 13.41
N GLN A 70 -9.46 -6.35 14.04
CA GLN A 70 -9.09 -6.12 15.44
C GLN A 70 -7.79 -5.32 15.56
N HIS A 71 -6.67 -5.93 15.13
CA HIS A 71 -5.35 -5.30 15.26
C HIS A 71 -4.31 -5.95 14.33
N PRO A 72 -3.21 -5.23 14.00
CA PRO A 72 -2.06 -5.84 13.35
C PRO A 72 -1.10 -6.44 14.39
N GLU A 73 -0.32 -7.43 13.98
CA GLU A 73 0.87 -7.90 14.69
C GLU A 73 1.99 -8.08 13.66
N ALA A 74 3.08 -7.33 13.77
CA ALA A 74 4.19 -7.46 12.82
C ALA A 74 5.57 -7.21 13.41
N MET A 75 6.56 -7.84 12.78
CA MET A 75 7.97 -7.68 13.02
C MET A 75 8.58 -6.93 11.83
N LEU A 76 9.34 -5.87 12.12
CA LEU A 76 9.98 -5.01 11.13
C LEU A 76 11.50 -5.20 11.20
N PHE A 77 12.08 -5.49 10.05
CA PHE A 77 13.48 -5.85 9.87
C PHE A 77 14.22 -4.78 9.05
N ASP A 78 15.46 -4.50 9.43
CA ASP A 78 16.33 -3.64 8.63
C ASP A 78 16.86 -4.37 7.38
N SER A 79 17.74 -3.70 6.60
CA SER A 79 18.32 -4.27 5.38
C SER A 79 19.23 -5.48 5.60
N SER A 80 19.71 -5.71 6.84
CA SER A 80 20.48 -6.90 7.20
C SER A 80 19.59 -8.09 7.59
N GLY A 81 18.28 -7.88 7.69
CA GLY A 81 17.33 -8.87 8.19
C GLY A 81 17.24 -8.90 9.72
N THR A 82 17.80 -7.91 10.41
CA THR A 82 17.76 -7.82 11.88
C THR A 82 16.44 -7.20 12.33
N LEU A 83 15.79 -7.79 13.33
CA LEU A 83 14.59 -7.23 13.95
C LEU A 83 14.94 -5.91 14.64
N VAL A 84 14.26 -4.82 14.26
CA VAL A 84 14.51 -3.49 14.82
C VAL A 84 13.26 -2.85 15.42
N VAL A 85 12.06 -3.19 14.93
CA VAL A 85 10.80 -2.62 15.41
C VAL A 85 9.71 -3.69 15.49
N ARG A 86 8.88 -3.62 16.53
CA ARG A 86 7.62 -4.38 16.65
C ARG A 86 6.44 -3.44 16.41
N HIS A 87 5.46 -3.89 15.64
CA HIS A 87 4.24 -3.14 15.31
C HIS A 87 3.00 -3.83 15.87
N GLY A 88 2.08 -3.07 16.46
CA GLY A 88 0.88 -3.60 17.12
C GLY A 88 -0.30 -2.65 17.15
N THR A 89 -1.25 -2.94 18.04
CA THR A 89 -2.52 -2.21 18.25
C THR A 89 -2.34 -0.70 18.38
N GLY A 90 -3.33 0.06 17.90
CA GLY A 90 -3.41 1.50 18.16
C GLY A 90 -2.76 2.41 17.11
N PRO A 91 -2.56 1.94 15.87
CA PRO A 91 -1.25 1.41 15.43
C PRO A 91 -0.08 1.95 16.26
N SER A 92 0.77 1.06 16.78
CA SER A 92 1.95 1.42 17.57
C SER A 92 3.22 0.79 17.03
N TRP A 93 4.36 1.42 17.31
CA TRP A 93 5.69 0.91 16.97
C TRP A 93 6.62 1.04 18.17
N GLU A 94 7.32 -0.03 18.46
CA GLU A 94 8.32 -0.11 19.52
C GLU A 94 9.64 -0.61 18.93
N ALA A 95 10.69 0.20 19.02
CA ALA A 95 12.02 -0.22 18.63
C ALA A 95 12.71 -1.05 19.72
N THR A 96 13.74 -1.81 19.36
CA THR A 96 14.51 -2.65 20.28
C THR A 96 15.26 -1.87 21.36
N ASP A 97 15.47 -0.56 21.19
CA ASP A 97 16.02 0.33 22.22
C ASP A 97 14.97 0.83 23.23
N GLY A 98 13.70 0.45 23.04
CA GLY A 98 12.56 0.84 23.88
C GLY A 98 11.88 2.14 23.46
N SER A 99 12.36 2.84 22.43
CA SER A 99 11.66 4.02 21.89
C SER A 99 10.33 3.61 21.25
N ARG A 100 9.27 4.40 21.48
CA ARG A 100 7.88 4.05 21.14
C ARG A 100 7.12 5.23 20.56
N ILE A 101 6.32 4.96 19.53
CA ILE A 101 5.39 5.92 18.91
C ILE A 101 4.04 5.25 18.63
N THR A 102 2.98 6.05 18.62
CA THR A 102 1.64 5.67 18.13
C THR A 102 1.30 6.42 16.85
N GLY A 103 0.31 5.92 16.11
CA GLY A 103 -0.03 6.44 14.79
C GLY A 103 -1.49 6.87 14.66
N LYS A 104 -1.72 7.93 13.90
CA LYS A 104 -3.04 8.32 13.41
C LYS A 104 -3.03 8.36 11.88
N LYS A 105 -3.96 7.64 11.25
CA LYS A 105 -4.09 7.63 9.78
C LYS A 105 -4.36 9.05 9.27
N LEU A 106 -3.56 9.51 8.31
CA LEU A 106 -3.74 10.75 7.57
C LEU A 106 -4.32 10.49 6.19
N ALA A 107 -3.77 9.49 5.50
CA ALA A 107 -4.20 9.11 4.17
C ALA A 107 -4.05 7.60 3.97
N GLN A 108 -4.75 7.09 2.97
CA GLN A 108 -4.64 5.70 2.52
C GLN A 108 -4.74 5.63 1.00
N ALA A 109 -4.13 4.59 0.43
CA ALA A 109 -4.31 4.21 -0.96
C ALA A 109 -4.53 2.69 -1.04
N PRO A 110 -5.14 2.19 -2.12
CA PRO A 110 -5.25 0.75 -2.35
C PRO A 110 -3.88 0.05 -2.31
N GLY A 111 -3.89 -1.23 -1.93
CA GLY A 111 -2.75 -2.12 -2.14
C GLY A 111 -2.65 -2.52 -3.62
N ALA A 112 -1.50 -3.09 -4.02
CA ALA A 112 -1.28 -3.51 -5.42
C ALA A 112 -2.17 -4.69 -5.87
N ARG A 113 -2.72 -5.46 -4.92
CA ARG A 113 -3.59 -6.61 -5.16
C ARG A 113 -4.88 -6.49 -4.34
N PRO A 114 -6.00 -7.12 -4.77
CA PRO A 114 -7.26 -7.08 -4.04
C PRO A 114 -7.18 -7.64 -2.62
N ASP A 115 -6.30 -8.61 -2.38
CA ASP A 115 -6.08 -9.26 -1.09
C ASP A 115 -5.07 -8.50 -0.20
N SER A 116 -4.51 -7.39 -0.69
CA SER A 116 -3.59 -6.54 0.07
C SER A 116 -4.35 -5.55 0.95
N ILE A 117 -3.94 -5.44 2.21
CA ILE A 117 -4.35 -4.32 3.06
C ILE A 117 -3.96 -2.96 2.43
N PRO A 118 -4.66 -1.87 2.77
CA PRO A 118 -4.33 -0.55 2.27
C PRO A 118 -2.91 -0.10 2.64
N GLN A 119 -2.30 0.64 1.72
CA GLN A 119 -1.12 1.45 2.01
C GLN A 119 -1.54 2.69 2.80
N LEU A 120 -0.69 3.17 3.70
CA LEU A 120 -1.04 4.23 4.65
C LEU A 120 0.06 5.28 4.76
N LEU A 121 -0.38 6.52 4.99
CA LEU A 121 0.41 7.57 5.63
C LEU A 121 -0.19 7.84 7.00
N LEU A 122 0.62 7.79 8.04
CA LEU A 122 0.22 8.05 9.42
C LEU A 122 1.03 9.20 10.02
N ALA A 123 0.37 10.05 10.80
CA ALA A 123 1.03 10.96 11.73
C ALA A 123 1.49 10.15 12.95
N ALA A 124 2.71 10.38 13.42
CA ALA A 124 3.28 9.72 14.58
C ALA A 124 3.32 10.65 15.79
N THR A 125 2.98 10.10 16.95
CA THR A 125 3.08 10.79 18.24
C THR A 125 3.95 9.95 19.17
N PRO A 126 4.86 10.53 19.95
CA PRO A 126 5.57 9.81 21.01
C PRO A 126 4.56 9.15 21.96
N ALA A 127 4.80 7.88 22.32
CA ALA A 127 3.98 7.22 23.32
C ALA A 127 4.26 7.86 24.69
N ALA A 128 3.36 8.75 25.14
CA ALA A 128 3.53 9.51 26.37
C ALA A 128 3.48 8.57 27.59
N THR A 129 4.63 8.03 28.01
CA THR A 129 4.78 7.30 29.29
C THR A 129 6.23 6.96 29.64
N ASP A 130 7.21 7.07 28.75
CA ASP A 130 8.60 6.71 29.05
C ASP A 130 9.57 7.85 28.69
N PRO A 131 10.42 8.37 29.59
CA PRO A 131 11.47 9.34 29.24
C PRO A 131 12.41 8.84 28.13
N LYS A 132 12.52 7.53 27.89
CA LYS A 132 13.22 6.98 26.72
C LYS A 132 12.57 7.34 25.38
N THR A 133 11.30 7.74 25.32
CA THR A 133 10.66 8.19 24.06
C THR A 133 11.25 9.50 23.52
N ALA A 134 12.01 10.25 24.32
CA ALA A 134 12.76 11.42 23.86
C ALA A 134 14.10 11.06 23.18
N THR A 135 14.54 9.81 23.26
CA THR A 135 15.82 9.33 22.72
C THR A 135 15.64 8.03 21.93
N GLY A 136 16.63 7.64 21.11
CA GLY A 136 16.59 6.38 20.37
C GLY A 136 16.02 6.48 18.94
N ALA A 137 15.84 5.33 18.32
CA ALA A 137 15.58 5.16 16.89
C ALA A 137 14.29 5.85 16.42
N LEU A 138 13.24 5.83 17.24
CA LEU A 138 11.94 6.43 16.90
C LEU A 138 11.75 7.85 17.44
N ALA A 139 12.73 8.40 18.18
CA ALA A 139 12.61 9.74 18.75
C ALA A 139 12.48 10.81 17.66
N GLY A 140 11.45 11.65 17.75
CA GLY A 140 11.21 12.73 16.79
C GLY A 140 10.63 12.28 15.44
N VAL A 141 10.31 11.00 15.26
CA VAL A 141 9.53 10.54 14.10
C VAL A 141 8.16 11.22 14.13
N ARG A 142 7.79 11.86 13.02
CA ARG A 142 6.52 12.58 12.84
C ARG A 142 5.57 11.88 11.87
N PHE A 143 6.10 11.04 10.99
CA PHE A 143 5.29 10.29 10.04
C PHE A 143 5.78 8.86 9.89
N VAL A 144 4.82 7.96 9.62
CA VAL A 144 5.10 6.58 9.21
C VAL A 144 4.34 6.30 7.92
N GLN A 145 5.05 5.82 6.91
CA GLN A 145 4.43 5.27 5.70
C GLN A 145 4.42 3.75 5.79
N ARG A 146 3.29 3.13 5.44
CA ARG A 146 3.17 1.69 5.17
C ARG A 146 2.91 1.52 3.69
N LEU A 147 3.88 0.96 2.98
CA LEU A 147 3.93 0.90 1.52
C LEU A 147 4.07 -0.55 1.06
N ASP A 148 3.89 -0.79 -0.24
CA ASP A 148 4.15 -2.08 -0.90
C ASP A 148 3.48 -3.26 -0.20
N THR A 149 2.22 -3.08 0.23
CA THR A 149 1.49 -4.08 1.01
C THR A 149 1.11 -5.29 0.18
N ALA A 150 1.28 -6.48 0.75
CA ALA A 150 0.88 -7.76 0.17
C ALA A 150 0.14 -8.61 1.21
N GLY A 151 -1.07 -9.05 0.90
CA GLY A 151 -1.90 -9.86 1.81
C GLY A 151 -2.52 -9.08 2.97
N GLY A 152 -3.05 -9.83 3.93
CA GLY A 152 -3.65 -9.32 5.17
C GLY A 152 -5.15 -9.04 5.09
N MET A 153 -5.77 -9.10 3.91
CA MET A 153 -7.24 -9.11 3.81
C MET A 153 -7.79 -10.53 4.03
N PRO A 154 -8.94 -10.67 4.71
CA PRO A 154 -9.68 -11.93 4.73
C PRO A 154 -10.13 -12.34 3.32
N PRO A 155 -10.38 -13.64 3.08
CA PRO A 155 -10.95 -14.10 1.82
C PRO A 155 -12.36 -13.51 1.59
N GLU A 156 -12.78 -13.44 0.32
CA GLU A 156 -14.12 -12.93 -0.04
C GLU A 156 -15.27 -13.74 0.57
N SER A 157 -15.03 -15.04 0.80
CA SER A 157 -15.99 -15.87 1.53
C SER A 157 -16.12 -15.39 2.98
N ALA A 158 -17.35 -15.09 3.39
CA ALA A 158 -17.67 -14.75 4.76
C ALA A 158 -17.25 -15.86 5.74
N CYS A 159 -16.98 -15.45 6.98
CA CYS A 159 -16.77 -16.39 8.07
C CYS A 159 -18.10 -17.06 8.49
N SER A 160 -18.02 -18.27 9.05
CA SER A 160 -19.20 -19.10 9.34
C SER A 160 -19.47 -19.34 10.82
N THR A 161 -18.56 -18.93 11.70
CA THR A 161 -18.63 -19.23 13.13
C THR A 161 -18.36 -17.95 13.91
N GLU A 162 -19.37 -17.47 14.63
CA GLU A 162 -19.26 -16.30 15.49
C GLU A 162 -18.07 -16.43 16.46
N HIS A 163 -17.36 -15.33 16.66
CA HIS A 163 -16.15 -15.21 17.47
C HIS A 163 -14.95 -16.06 17.00
N ALA A 164 -15.01 -16.69 15.83
CA ALA A 164 -13.82 -17.29 15.22
C ALA A 164 -12.75 -16.20 14.97
N VAL A 165 -11.48 -16.55 15.21
CA VAL A 165 -10.34 -15.65 14.99
C VAL A 165 -9.65 -15.99 13.69
N GLY A 166 -9.57 -15.01 12.79
CA GLY A 166 -8.81 -15.08 11.55
C GLY A 166 -7.47 -14.37 11.71
N ARG A 167 -6.40 -15.00 11.22
CA ARG A 167 -5.05 -14.41 11.17
C ARG A 167 -4.56 -14.45 9.73
N PHE A 168 -4.57 -13.31 9.06
CA PHE A 168 -4.23 -13.23 7.64
C PHE A 168 -2.82 -12.64 7.46
N PRO A 169 -1.85 -13.43 6.93
CA PRO A 169 -0.48 -12.97 6.76
C PRO A 169 -0.38 -11.76 5.85
N TYR A 170 0.54 -10.85 6.17
CA TYR A 170 0.87 -9.73 5.30
C TYR A 170 2.35 -9.38 5.32
N PHE A 171 2.78 -8.75 4.24
CA PHE A 171 4.08 -8.09 4.10
C PHE A 171 3.89 -6.61 3.77
N ALA A 172 4.85 -5.78 4.15
CA ALA A 172 4.87 -4.37 3.79
C ALA A 172 6.29 -3.80 3.91
N ARG A 173 6.49 -2.59 3.37
CA ARG A 173 7.62 -1.72 3.69
C ARG A 173 7.16 -0.61 4.61
N TYR A 174 7.90 -0.34 5.68
CA TYR A 174 7.65 0.80 6.56
C TYR A 174 8.78 1.81 6.45
N VAL A 175 8.42 3.08 6.31
CA VAL A 175 9.36 4.21 6.29
C VAL A 175 8.97 5.18 7.41
N PHE A 176 9.91 5.44 8.32
CA PHE A 176 9.75 6.37 9.43
C PHE A 176 10.43 7.69 9.05
N LEU A 177 9.73 8.81 9.21
CA LEU A 177 10.20 10.12 8.74
C LEU A 177 10.14 11.18 9.86
N LYS A 178 11.14 12.06 9.86
CA LYS A 178 11.25 13.23 10.75
C LYS A 178 11.14 14.54 10.02
#